data_AF-A0A9E0KW01-F1
#
_entry.id   AF-A0A9E0KW01-F1
#
_cell.length_a   1.000
_cell.length_b   1.000
_cell.length_c   1.000
_cell.angle_alpha   90.00
_cell.angle_beta   90.00
_cell.angle_gamma   90.00
#
_symmetry.space_group_name_H-M   'P 1'
#
loop_
_entity.id
_entity.type
_entity.pdbx_description
1 polymer ?
#
loop_
_entity_poly.entity_id
_entity_poly.type
_entity_poly.pdbx_seq_one_letter_code
_entity_poly.pdbx_strand_id
1 'polypeptide(L)'
;LELRPEAKNLLTIYAALADQQLESVVLNFAGKQFSALKADLVDLAVEKLSPITEKMNQLMAHPDEIRKILQKGADHAESIASVHLKEIREDLGTWPL
;
A
#
# COMPACT_ATOMS: atom_id res chain seq x y z
N LEU A 1 -26.61 7.82 -7.09
CA LEU A 1 -26.01 6.53 -6.67
C LEU A 1 -26.52 6.04 -5.30
N GLU A 2 -27.24 6.85 -4.51
CA GLU A 2 -27.71 6.45 -3.17
C GLU A 2 -28.62 5.22 -3.16
N LEU A 3 -29.36 4.97 -4.23
CA LEU A 3 -30.24 3.81 -4.39
C LEU A 3 -29.52 2.55 -4.92
N ARG A 4 -28.21 2.61 -5.19
CA ARG A 4 -27.39 1.48 -5.70
C ARG A 4 -26.01 1.44 -5.02
N PRO A 5 -25.95 1.08 -3.72
CA PRO A 5 -24.71 1.09 -2.96
C PRO A 5 -23.65 0.15 -3.54
N GLU A 6 -24.06 -0.96 -4.15
CA GLU A 6 -23.15 -1.93 -4.79
C GLU A 6 -22.47 -1.30 -6.00
N ALA A 7 -23.21 -0.54 -6.80
CA ALA A 7 -22.66 0.14 -7.96
C ALA A 7 -21.71 1.27 -7.57
N LYS A 8 -22.08 2.04 -6.53
CA LYS A 8 -21.19 3.05 -5.96
C LYS A 8 -19.87 2.43 -5.51
N ASN A 9 -19.92 1.31 -4.79
CA ASN A 9 -18.72 0.63 -4.32
C ASN A 9 -17.78 0.21 -5.47
N LEU A 10 -18.32 -0.45 -6.50
CA LEU A 10 -17.49 -0.90 -7.63
C LEU A 10 -16.90 0.28 -8.42
N LEU A 11 -17.66 1.35 -8.63
CA LEU A 11 -17.16 2.56 -9.30
C LEU A 11 -16.07 3.26 -8.48
N THR A 12 -16.21 3.30 -7.15
CA THR A 12 -15.18 3.84 -6.26
C THR A 12 -13.90 3.01 -6.30
N ILE A 13 -14.00 1.67 -6.24
CA ILE A 13 -12.83 0.79 -6.34
C ILE A 13 -12.16 0.96 -7.72
N TYR A 14 -12.96 1.00 -8.79
CA TYR A 14 -12.44 1.23 -10.14
C TYR A 14 -11.69 2.57 -10.22
N ALA A 15 -12.29 3.65 -9.73
CA ALA A 15 -11.70 4.98 -9.74
C ALA A 15 -10.36 5.02 -8.98
N ALA A 16 -10.29 4.37 -7.82
CA ALA A 16 -9.07 4.27 -7.03
C ALA A 16 -7.97 3.47 -7.76
N LEU A 17 -8.32 2.35 -8.41
CA LEU A 17 -7.36 1.54 -9.17
C LEU A 17 -6.90 2.22 -10.47
N ALA A 18 -7.77 2.99 -11.10
CA ALA A 18 -7.50 3.70 -12.34
C ALA A 18 -6.79 5.05 -12.13
N ASP A 19 -6.67 5.51 -10.87
CA ASP A 19 -6.22 6.86 -10.51
C ASP A 19 -7.04 7.95 -11.25
N GLN A 20 -8.36 7.81 -11.19
CA GLN A 20 -9.31 8.71 -11.85
C GLN A 20 -10.32 9.28 -10.84
N GLN A 21 -10.85 10.46 -11.14
CA GLN A 21 -11.97 11.00 -10.37
C GLN A 21 -13.23 10.15 -10.55
N LEU A 22 -13.95 9.94 -9.45
CA LEU A 22 -15.16 9.11 -9.43
C LEU A 22 -16.20 9.63 -10.42
N GLU A 23 -16.35 10.94 -10.53
CA GLU A 23 -17.28 11.61 -11.43
C GLU A 23 -17.02 11.22 -12.90
N SER A 24 -15.75 11.20 -13.32
CA SER A 24 -15.36 10.78 -14.66
C SER A 24 -15.67 9.31 -14.92
N VAL A 25 -15.40 8.44 -13.93
CA VAL A 25 -15.73 7.01 -14.02
C VAL A 25 -17.23 6.79 -14.10
N VAL A 26 -18.02 7.51 -13.30
CA VAL A 26 -19.49 7.45 -13.36
C VAL A 26 -20.01 7.81 -14.75
N LEU A 27 -19.45 8.85 -15.38
CA LEU A 27 -19.81 9.24 -16.75
C LEU A 27 -19.43 8.15 -17.77
N ASN A 28 -18.25 7.55 -17.64
CA ASN A 28 -17.77 6.50 -18.54
C ASN A 28 -18.62 5.22 -18.50
N PHE A 29 -19.29 4.96 -17.37
CA PHE A 29 -20.16 3.81 -17.16
C PHE A 29 -21.65 4.16 -17.16
N ALA A 30 -22.02 5.42 -17.39
CA ALA A 30 -23.40 5.84 -17.48
C ALA A 30 -24.10 5.14 -18.66
N GLY A 31 -25.26 4.53 -18.40
CA GLY A 31 -26.03 3.78 -19.41
C GLY A 31 -25.45 2.41 -19.80
N LYS A 32 -24.26 2.03 -19.30
CA LYS A 32 -23.70 0.68 -19.52
C LYS A 32 -24.35 -0.35 -18.60
N GLN A 33 -24.27 -1.62 -19.01
CA GLN A 33 -24.69 -2.73 -18.17
C GLN A 33 -23.73 -2.93 -16.99
N PHE A 34 -24.28 -3.36 -15.86
CA PHE A 34 -23.51 -3.57 -14.64
C PHE A 34 -22.48 -4.71 -14.75
N SER A 35 -22.72 -5.67 -15.64
CA SER A 35 -21.77 -6.74 -15.99
C SER A 35 -20.50 -6.22 -16.63
N ALA A 36 -20.59 -5.21 -17.50
CA ALA A 36 -19.44 -4.59 -18.14
C ALA A 36 -18.51 -3.92 -17.10
N LEU A 37 -19.09 -3.18 -16.14
CA LEU A 37 -18.31 -2.59 -15.04
C LEU A 37 -17.55 -3.66 -14.25
N LYS A 38 -18.17 -4.82 -14.00
CA LYS A 38 -17.50 -5.91 -13.26
C LYS A 38 -16.34 -6.50 -14.06
N ALA A 39 -16.52 -6.71 -15.37
CA ALA A 39 -15.46 -7.22 -16.24
C ALA A 39 -14.27 -6.24 -16.27
N ASP A 40 -14.52 -4.97 -16.60
CA ASP A 40 -13.49 -3.95 -16.67
C ASP A 40 -12.77 -3.75 -15.33
N LEU A 41 -13.48 -3.86 -14.21
CA LEU A 41 -12.89 -3.79 -12.88
C LEU A 41 -11.97 -4.98 -12.58
N VAL A 42 -12.35 -6.20 -12.98
CA VAL A 42 -11.52 -7.39 -12.79
C VAL A 42 -10.23 -7.27 -13.59
N ASP A 43 -10.34 -6.89 -14.86
CA ASP A 43 -9.18 -6.73 -15.73
C ASP A 43 -8.22 -5.66 -15.18
N LEU A 44 -8.75 -4.51 -14.76
CA LEU A 44 -7.96 -3.46 -14.13
C LEU A 44 -7.32 -3.91 -12.81
N ALA A 45 -8.06 -4.63 -11.97
CA ALA A 45 -7.52 -5.14 -10.70
C ALA A 45 -6.38 -6.13 -10.94
N VAL A 46 -6.50 -7.01 -11.93
CA VAL A 46 -5.42 -7.93 -12.32
C VAL A 46 -4.21 -7.15 -12.81
N GLU A 47 -4.39 -6.16 -13.69
CA GLU A 47 -3.30 -5.33 -14.21
C GLU A 47 -2.54 -4.62 -13.08
N LYS A 48 -3.25 -4.03 -12.12
CA LYS A 48 -2.64 -3.24 -11.03
C LYS A 48 -2.04 -4.09 -9.93
N LEU A 49 -2.68 -5.20 -9.57
CA LEU A 49 -2.28 -6.00 -8.41
C LEU A 49 -1.26 -7.10 -8.75
N SER A 50 -1.27 -7.63 -9.98
CA SER A 50 -0.35 -8.72 -10.36
C SER A 50 1.13 -8.37 -10.14
N PRO A 51 1.63 -7.16 -10.49
CA PRO A 51 3.02 -6.81 -10.24
C PRO A 51 3.37 -6.76 -8.76
N ILE A 52 2.42 -6.36 -7.90
CA ILE A 52 2.61 -6.31 -6.44
C ILE A 52 2.73 -7.73 -5.90
N THR A 53 1.80 -8.62 -6.29
CA THR A 53 1.83 -10.02 -5.89
C THR A 53 3.08 -10.72 -6.39
N GLU A 54 3.50 -10.47 -7.63
CA GLU A 54 4.73 -11.02 -8.18
C GLU A 54 5.96 -10.56 -7.38
N LYS A 55 6.06 -9.25 -7.11
CA LYS A 55 7.16 -8.71 -6.31
C LYS A 55 7.18 -9.29 -4.89
N MET A 56 6.01 -9.44 -4.27
CA MET A 56 5.89 -10.05 -2.95
C MET A 56 6.38 -11.50 -2.98
N ASN A 57 5.98 -12.29 -3.98
CA ASN A 57 6.45 -13.67 -4.14
C ASN A 57 7.97 -13.75 -4.37
N GLN A 58 8.53 -12.86 -5.19
CA GLN A 58 9.98 -12.77 -5.40
C GLN A 58 10.72 -12.49 -4.08
N LEU A 59 10.24 -11.53 -3.29
CA LEU A 59 10.83 -11.22 -1.98
C LEU A 59 10.74 -12.39 -1.00
N MET A 60 9.57 -13.04 -0.92
CA MET A 60 9.37 -14.20 -0.04
C MET A 60 10.24 -15.40 -0.43
N ALA A 61 10.61 -15.54 -1.70
CA ALA A 61 11.56 -16.55 -2.17
C ALA A 61 13.02 -16.28 -1.73
N HIS A 62 13.34 -15.05 -1.33
CA HIS A 62 14.67 -14.61 -0.94
C HIS A 62 14.69 -14.00 0.49
N PRO A 63 14.37 -14.80 1.53
CA PRO A 63 14.26 -14.29 2.90
C PRO A 63 15.57 -13.68 3.44
N ASP A 64 16.73 -14.10 2.94
CA ASP A 64 18.02 -13.53 3.34
C ASP A 64 18.22 -12.10 2.83
N GLU A 65 17.68 -11.74 1.66
CA GLU A 65 17.69 -10.36 1.18
C GLU A 65 16.83 -9.46 2.07
N ILE A 66 15.65 -9.97 2.48
CA ILE A 66 14.78 -9.28 3.43
C ILE A 66 15.53 -9.04 4.74
N ARG A 67 16.21 -10.06 5.30
CA ARG A 67 17.00 -9.92 6.52
C ARG A 67 18.10 -8.86 6.39
N LYS A 68 18.80 -8.81 5.26
CA LYS A 68 19.83 -7.78 5.01
C LYS A 68 19.24 -6.36 4.99
N ILE A 69 18.09 -6.18 4.34
CA ILE A 69 17.39 -4.88 4.32
C ILE A 69 16.95 -4.49 5.73
N LEU A 70 16.36 -5.43 6.49
CA LEU A 70 15.94 -5.21 7.87
C LEU A 70 17.12 -4.86 8.79
N GLN A 71 18.25 -5.58 8.67
CA GLN A 71 19.45 -5.29 9.45
C GLN A 71 19.96 -3.88 9.15
N LYS A 72 20.06 -3.50 7.88
CA LYS A 72 20.47 -2.14 7.50
C LYS A 72 19.53 -1.07 8.07
N GLY A 73 18.22 -1.34 8.07
CA GLY A 73 17.22 -0.46 8.68
C GLY A 73 17.40 -0.35 10.20
N ALA A 74 17.68 -1.48 10.86
CA ALA A 74 17.96 -1.53 12.30
C ALA A 74 19.23 -0.74 12.66
N ASP A 75 20.33 -0.95 11.94
CA ASP A 75 21.59 -0.23 12.15
C ASP A 75 21.40 1.29 12.00
N HIS A 76 20.63 1.71 10.99
CA HIS A 76 20.30 3.12 10.79
C HIS A 76 19.46 3.68 11.93
N ALA A 77 18.40 2.97 12.34
CA ALA A 77 17.56 3.38 13.45
C ALA A 77 18.35 3.47 14.77
N GLU A 78 19.24 2.49 15.03
CA GLU A 78 20.11 2.46 16.19
C GLU A 78 21.10 3.64 16.20
N SER A 79 21.67 4.01 15.04
CA SER A 79 22.57 5.16 14.95
C SER A 79 21.92 6.48 15.37
N ILE A 80 20.61 6.62 15.16
CA ILE A 80 19.83 7.79 15.56
C ILE A 80 19.40 7.66 17.03
N ALA A 81 18.85 6.50 17.40
CA ALA A 81 18.31 6.27 18.72
C ALA A 81 19.38 6.29 19.82
N SER A 82 20.58 5.75 19.54
CA SER A 82 21.68 5.69 20.51
C SER A 82 22.16 7.08 20.93
N VAL A 83 22.18 8.06 20.02
CA VAL A 83 22.55 9.45 20.32
C VAL A 83 21.56 10.04 21.33
N HIS A 84 20.27 9.98 21.03
CA HIS A 84 19.24 10.53 21.91
C HIS A 84 19.14 9.79 23.24
N LEU A 85 19.29 8.46 23.25
CA LEU A 85 19.31 7.69 24.48
C LEU A 85 20.51 8.04 25.36
N LYS A 86 21.65 8.39 24.77
CA LYS A 86 22.82 8.85 25.52
C LYS A 86 22.55 10.20 26.18
N GLU A 87 22.02 11.18 25.45
CA GLU A 87 21.64 12.50 25.96
C GLU A 87 20.65 12.38 27.14
N ILE A 88 19.57 11.60 26.96
CA ILE A 88 18.56 11.39 28.00
C ILE A 88 19.17 10.73 29.25
N ARG A 89 20.09 9.79 29.08
CA ARG A 89 20.74 9.11 30.21
C ARG A 89 21.69 10.01 30.98
N GLU A 90 22.40 10.90 30.28
CA GLU A 90 23.25 11.94 30.87
C GLU A 90 22.40 12.91 31.70
N ASP A 91 21.27 13.38 31.16
CA ASP A 91 20.34 14.27 31.87
C ASP A 91 19.74 13.64 33.13
N LEU A 92 19.43 12.34 33.07
CA LEU A 92 18.89 11.58 34.22
C LEU A 92 19.95 11.16 35.23
N GLY A 93 21.24 11.36 34.95
CA GLY A 93 22.34 10.96 35.84
C GLY A 93 22.52 9.44 35.99
N THR A 94 22.07 8.66 35.01
CA THR A 94 22.21 7.19 35.00
C THR A 94 23.53 6.78 34.34
N TRP A 95 24.22 5.77 34.90
CA TRP A 95 25.54 5.32 34.44
C TRP A 95 25.52 4.81 32.98
N PRO A 96 26.53 5.10 32.14
CA PRO A 96 26.60 4.57 30.77
C PRO A 96 27.03 3.09 30.76
N LEU A 97 26.54 2.32 29.79
CA LEU A 97 27.01 0.96 29.49
C LEU A 97 28.39 1.00 28.82
#